data_AF-A0A178E8M2-F1
#
_entry.id   AF-A0A178E8M2-F1
#
_cell.length_a   1.000
_cell.length_b   1.000
_cell.length_c   1.000
_cell.angle_alpha   90.00
_cell.angle_beta   90.00
_cell.angle_gamma   90.00
#
_symmetry.space_group_name_H-M   'P 1'
#
loop_
_entity.id
_entity.type
_entity.pdbx_description
1 polymer ?
#
loop_
_entity_poly.entity_id
_entity_poly.type
_entity_poly.pdbx_seq_one_letter_code
_entity_poly.pdbx_strand_id
1 'polypeptide(L)'
;MAPARSGSQKPDARGNSTALEQRLGLATSVVMPLLEWAAMGYVSWVVVYLLSVQYLMNPSDELRQSFGVQPRRGAGMAIIVLYAIFLLLLLVPWLRLLQVIWSKPDLVPQGDPLREKLDTSTRAFDKYDAYVCDYEGLPLWCDKCHAFKPDRTHHCKELGRCVRKMDHYCPWAGGIIAESTYKPFLQFVFFGALYTAYVWIVVAIFLSDRISKTGSRPGTWIGALVVAVIFCIFTFTMACMTGWNMMINFTSVEAIQRGGVHNIALLVSSSSRPPPLPTTPPTPKRNSRTSEQEEPWPVLRTFEKASGRRYVVMQTKPFEHPWYTSLMMGWKDNMGDSVIDWFLPIKQSPCKKRSRQGEFEWGEVVFDMARQYERDNPEIRLALLEGARSR
;
A
#
# COMPACT_ATOMS: atom_id res chain seq x y z
N MET A 1 33.64 14.61 45.94
CA MET A 1 32.17 14.75 46.11
C MET A 1 31.52 14.69 44.74
N ALA A 2 30.92 13.54 44.41
CA ALA A 2 30.09 13.39 43.21
C ALA A 2 28.64 13.73 43.56
N PRO A 3 27.86 14.41 42.71
CA PRO A 3 26.43 14.48 42.88
C PRO A 3 25.75 13.30 42.20
N ALA A 4 24.74 12.79 42.91
CA ALA A 4 24.00 11.56 42.70
C ALA A 4 23.26 11.47 41.36
N ARG A 5 23.26 10.25 40.80
CA ARG A 5 22.21 9.74 39.92
C ARG A 5 20.91 9.55 40.74
N SER A 6 19.80 10.17 40.31
CA SER A 6 18.45 9.73 40.70
C SER A 6 17.39 10.18 39.67
N GLY A 7 17.50 9.66 38.45
CA GLY A 7 16.39 9.67 37.50
C GLY A 7 15.59 8.38 37.62
N SER A 8 14.56 8.39 38.46
CA SER A 8 13.56 7.33 38.58
C SER A 8 12.92 7.02 37.23
N GLN A 9 13.27 5.88 36.62
CA GLN A 9 12.46 5.26 35.57
C GLN A 9 11.21 4.70 36.25
N LYS A 10 10.07 5.38 36.08
CA LYS A 10 8.76 4.76 36.36
C LYS A 10 8.61 3.50 35.48
N PRO A 11 8.27 2.33 36.03
CA PRO A 11 7.99 1.15 35.22
C PRO A 11 6.64 1.32 34.46
N ASP A 12 6.66 0.99 33.16
CA ASP A 12 5.59 0.31 32.44
C ASP A 12 4.15 0.89 32.33
N ALA A 13 3.97 2.20 32.29
CA ALA A 13 2.67 2.76 31.82
C ALA A 13 2.56 2.79 30.28
N ARG A 14 3.63 3.23 29.57
CA ARG A 14 3.65 3.31 28.09
C ARG A 14 3.86 1.94 27.40
N GLY A 15 4.62 1.04 28.02
CA GLY A 15 4.83 -0.32 27.51
C GLY A 15 3.53 -1.14 27.49
N ASN A 16 2.78 -1.10 28.59
CA ASN A 16 1.50 -1.80 28.69
C ASN A 16 0.41 -1.24 27.78
N SER A 17 0.34 0.09 27.59
CA SER A 17 -0.64 0.68 26.66
C SER A 17 -0.37 0.29 25.20
N THR A 18 0.90 0.29 24.79
CA THR A 18 1.28 -0.07 23.41
C THR A 18 1.09 -1.55 23.10
N ALA A 19 1.40 -2.44 24.05
CA ALA A 19 1.14 -3.87 23.92
C ALA A 19 -0.36 -4.19 23.86
N LEU A 20 -1.18 -3.47 24.63
CA LEU A 20 -2.64 -3.61 24.58
C LEU A 20 -3.19 -3.18 23.21
N GLU A 21 -2.77 -2.02 22.71
CA GLU A 21 -3.18 -1.53 21.38
C GLU A 21 -2.80 -2.50 20.26
N GLN A 22 -1.61 -3.11 20.33
CA GLN A 22 -1.19 -4.16 19.39
C GLN A 22 -2.11 -5.37 19.44
N ARG A 23 -2.38 -5.90 20.65
CA ARG A 23 -3.30 -7.04 20.82
C ARG A 23 -4.70 -6.73 20.31
N LEU A 24 -5.20 -5.52 20.55
CA LEU A 24 -6.49 -5.07 20.03
C LEU A 24 -6.49 -4.98 18.51
N GLY A 25 -5.44 -4.41 17.89
CA GLY A 25 -5.31 -4.32 16.43
C GLY A 25 -5.26 -5.70 15.76
N LEU A 26 -4.51 -6.64 16.36
CA LEU A 26 -4.41 -8.02 15.90
C LEU A 26 -5.74 -8.76 16.07
N ALA A 27 -6.39 -8.67 17.23
CA ALA A 27 -7.70 -9.27 17.46
C ALA A 27 -8.75 -8.73 16.49
N THR A 28 -8.77 -7.41 16.27
CA THR A 28 -9.70 -6.77 15.33
C THR A 28 -9.49 -7.29 13.90
N SER A 29 -8.24 -7.52 13.49
CA SER A 29 -7.94 -8.10 12.17
C SER A 29 -8.35 -9.57 12.01
N VAL A 30 -8.68 -10.27 13.09
CA VAL A 30 -9.29 -11.61 12.99
C VAL A 30 -10.81 -11.52 13.01
N VAL A 31 -11.37 -10.65 13.84
CA VAL A 31 -12.82 -10.50 14.00
C VAL A 31 -13.47 -9.89 12.75
N MET A 32 -12.88 -8.87 12.13
CA MET A 32 -13.49 -8.19 10.99
C MET A 32 -13.71 -9.11 9.78
N PRO A 33 -12.75 -9.94 9.33
CA PRO A 33 -13.00 -10.93 8.27
C PRO A 33 -14.12 -11.93 8.59
N LEU A 34 -14.29 -12.31 9.87
CA LEU A 34 -15.38 -13.19 10.29
C LEU A 34 -16.74 -12.48 10.21
N LEU A 35 -16.79 -11.18 10.55
CA LEU A 35 -17.98 -10.36 10.37
C LEU A 35 -18.33 -10.18 8.89
N GLU A 36 -17.34 -10.00 8.02
CA GLU A 36 -17.54 -9.98 6.56
C GLU A 36 -18.12 -11.30 6.06
N TRP A 37 -17.58 -12.45 6.52
CA TRP A 37 -18.12 -13.76 6.19
C TRP A 37 -19.57 -13.91 6.64
N ALA A 38 -19.90 -13.51 7.87
CA ALA A 38 -21.26 -13.56 8.38
C ALA A 38 -22.22 -12.68 7.57
N ALA A 39 -21.79 -11.47 7.18
CA ALA A 39 -22.56 -10.58 6.32
C ALA A 39 -22.80 -11.19 4.93
N MET A 40 -21.78 -11.84 4.33
CA MET A 40 -21.93 -12.58 3.08
C MET A 40 -22.95 -13.71 3.21
N GLY A 41 -22.93 -14.47 4.32
CA GLY A 41 -23.91 -15.52 4.60
C GLY A 41 -25.34 -14.99 4.74
N TYR A 42 -25.51 -13.88 5.46
CA TYR A 42 -26.80 -13.20 5.59
C TYR A 42 -27.36 -12.75 4.23
N VAL A 43 -26.54 -12.07 3.42
CA VAL A 43 -26.92 -11.62 2.08
C VAL A 43 -27.21 -12.81 1.16
N SER A 44 -26.42 -13.89 1.25
CA SER A 44 -26.66 -15.14 0.50
C SER A 44 -28.05 -15.68 0.79
N TRP A 45 -28.42 -15.77 2.07
CA TRP A 45 -29.74 -16.24 2.47
C TRP A 45 -30.86 -15.34 1.91
N VAL A 46 -30.70 -14.02 1.96
CA VAL A 46 -31.72 -13.11 1.42
C VAL A 46 -31.84 -13.23 -0.11
N VAL A 47 -30.74 -13.18 -0.85
CA VAL A 47 -30.76 -13.15 -2.33
C VAL A 47 -31.10 -14.53 -2.92
N VAL A 48 -30.47 -15.59 -2.42
CA VAL A 48 -30.65 -16.94 -2.96
C VAL A 48 -31.97 -17.53 -2.47
N TYR A 49 -32.24 -17.49 -1.16
CA TYR A 49 -33.40 -18.18 -0.61
C TYR A 49 -34.67 -17.32 -0.61
N LEU A 50 -34.67 -16.18 0.08
CA LEU A 50 -35.90 -15.37 0.21
C LEU A 50 -36.34 -14.74 -1.12
N LEU A 51 -35.40 -14.16 -1.86
CA LEU A 51 -35.67 -13.48 -3.12
C LEU A 51 -35.82 -14.48 -4.26
N SER A 52 -34.80 -15.29 -4.53
CA SER A 52 -34.81 -16.13 -5.74
C SER A 52 -35.71 -17.36 -5.58
N VAL A 53 -35.58 -18.13 -4.50
CA VAL A 53 -36.39 -19.34 -4.31
C VAL A 53 -37.82 -19.02 -3.87
N GLN A 54 -38.01 -18.30 -2.77
CA GLN A 54 -39.34 -18.09 -2.19
C GLN A 54 -40.18 -17.01 -2.90
N TYR A 55 -39.57 -15.95 -3.45
CA TYR A 55 -40.34 -14.88 -4.08
C TYR A 55 -40.44 -15.03 -5.62
N LEU A 56 -39.36 -15.45 -6.29
CA LEU A 56 -39.35 -15.58 -7.75
C LEU A 56 -39.75 -16.98 -8.23
N MET A 57 -39.12 -18.04 -7.72
CA MET A 57 -39.31 -19.38 -8.30
C MET A 57 -40.60 -20.06 -7.80
N ASN A 58 -40.84 -20.00 -6.48
CA ASN A 58 -41.96 -20.67 -5.80
C ASN A 58 -42.66 -19.70 -4.83
N PRO A 59 -43.33 -18.64 -5.34
CA PRO A 59 -44.14 -17.74 -4.50
C PRO A 59 -45.22 -18.52 -3.75
N SER A 60 -45.45 -18.16 -2.48
CA SER A 60 -46.50 -18.77 -1.64
C SER A 60 -47.89 -18.58 -2.26
N ASP A 61 -48.83 -19.45 -1.92
CA ASP A 61 -50.19 -19.36 -2.45
C ASP A 61 -50.86 -18.03 -2.14
N GLU A 62 -50.59 -17.44 -0.97
CA GLU A 62 -51.02 -16.08 -0.61
C GLU A 62 -50.47 -15.03 -1.59
N LEU A 63 -49.17 -15.07 -1.91
CA LEU A 63 -48.57 -14.15 -2.88
C LEU A 63 -49.16 -14.31 -4.28
N ARG A 64 -49.50 -15.55 -4.66
CA ARG A 64 -50.08 -15.86 -5.97
C ARG A 64 -51.54 -15.41 -6.08
N GLN A 65 -52.36 -15.76 -5.10
CA GLN A 65 -53.81 -15.56 -5.13
C GLN A 65 -54.19 -14.13 -4.73
N SER A 66 -53.59 -13.59 -3.67
CA SER A 66 -53.97 -12.28 -3.12
C SER A 66 -53.28 -11.11 -3.82
N PHE A 67 -52.06 -11.32 -4.34
CA PHE A 67 -51.23 -10.24 -4.91
C PHE A 67 -50.81 -10.48 -6.37
N GLY A 68 -51.31 -11.54 -7.01
CA GLY A 68 -51.03 -11.84 -8.42
C GLY A 68 -49.55 -12.07 -8.76
N VAL A 69 -48.72 -12.45 -7.78
CA VAL A 69 -47.30 -12.68 -8.00
C VAL A 69 -47.11 -14.01 -8.74
N GLN A 70 -46.84 -13.93 -10.04
CA GLN A 70 -46.61 -15.13 -10.85
C GLN A 70 -45.17 -15.67 -10.69
N PRO A 71 -44.98 -17.01 -10.72
CA PRO A 71 -43.65 -17.62 -10.72
C PRO A 71 -42.79 -17.15 -11.92
N ARG A 72 -41.58 -16.69 -11.62
CA ARG A 72 -40.56 -16.21 -12.57
C ARG A 72 -39.29 -17.07 -12.45
N ARG A 73 -39.43 -18.38 -12.70
CA ARG A 73 -38.36 -19.38 -12.47
C ARG A 73 -37.06 -19.06 -13.20
N GLY A 74 -37.14 -18.64 -14.47
CA GLY A 74 -35.97 -18.27 -15.27
C GLY A 74 -35.16 -17.14 -14.64
N ALA A 75 -35.83 -16.08 -14.17
CA ALA A 75 -35.18 -14.96 -13.50
C ALA A 75 -34.52 -15.38 -12.18
N GLY A 76 -35.21 -16.18 -11.36
CA GLY A 76 -34.65 -16.70 -10.12
C GLY A 76 -33.39 -17.55 -10.34
N MET A 77 -33.41 -18.46 -11.32
CA MET A 77 -32.24 -19.27 -11.67
C MET A 77 -31.07 -18.41 -12.18
N ALA A 78 -31.34 -17.46 -13.07
CA ALA A 78 -30.31 -16.57 -13.60
C ALA A 78 -29.66 -15.73 -12.48
N ILE A 79 -30.46 -15.24 -11.53
CA ILE A 79 -29.95 -14.49 -10.37
C ILE A 79 -29.04 -15.36 -9.51
N ILE A 80 -29.44 -16.59 -9.19
CA ILE A 80 -28.61 -17.49 -8.39
C ILE A 80 -27.28 -17.80 -9.09
N VAL A 81 -27.29 -18.06 -10.40
CA VAL A 81 -26.08 -18.37 -11.17
C VAL A 81 -25.14 -17.17 -11.19
N LEU A 82 -25.63 -15.97 -11.52
CA LEU A 82 -24.81 -14.76 -11.52
C LEU A 82 -24.29 -14.42 -10.13
N TYR A 83 -25.13 -14.57 -9.09
CA TYR A 83 -24.73 -14.41 -7.70
C TYR A 83 -23.56 -15.32 -7.34
N ALA A 84 -23.64 -16.60 -7.69
CA ALA A 84 -22.57 -17.57 -7.43
C ALA A 84 -21.27 -17.21 -8.17
N ILE A 85 -21.35 -16.72 -9.42
CA ILE A 85 -20.18 -16.27 -10.19
C ILE A 85 -19.52 -15.07 -9.50
N PHE A 86 -20.27 -14.03 -9.16
CA PHE A 86 -19.71 -12.86 -8.48
C PHE A 86 -19.17 -13.18 -7.09
N LEU A 87 -19.86 -14.05 -6.34
CA LEU A 87 -19.38 -14.51 -5.04
C LEU A 87 -18.07 -15.29 -5.17
N LEU A 88 -17.94 -16.17 -6.17
CA LEU A 88 -16.69 -16.88 -6.44
C LEU A 88 -15.56 -15.91 -6.81
N LEU A 89 -15.83 -14.94 -7.69
CA LEU A 89 -14.88 -13.91 -8.09
C LEU A 89 -14.41 -13.04 -6.91
N LEU A 90 -15.23 -12.87 -5.87
CA LEU A 90 -14.86 -12.20 -4.62
C LEU A 90 -14.08 -13.12 -3.67
N LEU A 91 -14.58 -14.34 -3.43
CA LEU A 91 -14.03 -15.24 -2.42
C LEU A 91 -12.61 -15.69 -2.76
N VAL A 92 -12.28 -15.93 -4.03
CA VAL A 92 -10.95 -16.42 -4.39
C VAL A 92 -9.86 -15.36 -4.08
N PRO A 93 -9.96 -14.09 -4.53
CA PRO A 93 -9.02 -13.04 -4.12
C PRO A 93 -9.01 -12.76 -2.62
N TRP A 94 -10.16 -12.80 -1.94
CA TRP A 94 -10.23 -12.55 -0.50
C TRP A 94 -9.50 -13.64 0.31
N LEU A 95 -9.73 -14.92 -0.01
CA LEU A 95 -9.00 -16.03 0.60
C LEU A 95 -7.51 -15.97 0.27
N ARG A 96 -7.16 -15.59 -0.97
CA ARG A 96 -5.77 -15.38 -1.36
C ARG A 96 -5.12 -14.29 -0.53
N LEU A 97 -5.79 -13.15 -0.34
CA LEU A 97 -5.29 -12.05 0.46
C LEU A 97 -5.00 -12.49 1.90
N LEU A 98 -5.97 -13.14 2.56
CA LEU A 98 -5.79 -13.67 3.92
C LEU A 98 -4.62 -14.65 4.00
N GLN A 99 -4.50 -15.56 3.02
CA GLN A 99 -3.38 -16.51 2.93
C GLN A 99 -2.04 -15.77 2.87
N VAL A 100 -1.90 -14.73 2.03
CA VAL A 100 -0.64 -14.00 1.90
C VAL A 100 -0.32 -13.21 3.16
N ILE A 101 -1.31 -12.53 3.76
CA ILE A 101 -1.13 -11.79 5.01
C ILE A 101 -0.59 -12.71 6.11
N TRP A 102 -1.16 -13.91 6.27
CA TRP A 102 -0.76 -14.84 7.33
C TRP A 102 0.55 -15.59 7.04
N SER A 103 0.90 -15.78 5.77
CA SER A 103 2.11 -16.52 5.40
C SER A 103 3.34 -15.64 5.17
N LYS A 104 3.18 -14.41 4.65
CA LYS A 104 4.28 -13.53 4.23
C LYS A 104 3.93 -12.03 4.39
N PRO A 105 3.91 -11.48 5.62
CA PRO A 105 3.56 -10.07 5.85
C PRO A 105 4.67 -9.04 5.52
N ASP A 106 5.62 -9.36 4.63
CA ASP A 106 6.74 -8.49 4.20
C ASP A 106 7.55 -7.83 5.34
N LEU A 107 7.71 -8.55 6.46
CA LEU A 107 8.40 -8.05 7.64
C LEU A 107 9.91 -7.92 7.41
N VAL A 108 10.47 -6.79 7.82
CA VAL A 108 11.92 -6.61 7.92
C VAL A 108 12.43 -7.33 9.16
N PRO A 109 13.54 -8.09 9.09
CA PRO A 109 14.17 -8.71 10.27
C PRO A 109 14.44 -7.69 11.37
N GLN A 110 14.19 -8.07 12.62
CA GLN A 110 14.61 -7.24 13.77
C GLN A 110 16.14 -7.25 13.86
N GLY A 111 16.70 -6.09 14.19
CA GLY A 111 18.10 -6.02 14.54
C GLY A 111 18.32 -6.32 16.01
N ASP A 112 19.59 -6.25 16.41
CA ASP A 112 20.03 -6.52 17.77
C ASP A 112 19.68 -5.33 18.68
N PRO A 113 18.83 -5.52 19.71
CA PRO A 113 18.46 -4.43 20.63
C PRO A 113 19.63 -3.82 21.40
N LEU A 114 20.74 -4.55 21.53
CA LEU A 114 21.95 -4.07 22.19
C LEU A 114 22.81 -3.17 21.29
N ARG A 115 22.52 -3.14 19.99
CA ARG A 115 23.24 -2.30 19.03
C ARG A 115 22.52 -0.99 18.80
N GLU A 116 23.30 0.08 18.88
CA GLU A 116 22.85 1.39 18.46
C GLU A 116 23.00 1.58 16.95
N LYS A 117 22.38 2.65 16.44
CA LYS A 117 22.38 3.00 15.01
C LYS A 117 23.79 3.06 14.43
N LEU A 118 24.72 3.71 15.14
CA LEU A 118 26.09 3.97 14.64
C LEU A 118 26.97 2.71 14.67
N ASP A 119 26.68 1.77 15.55
CA ASP A 119 27.42 0.50 15.66
C ASP A 119 26.89 -0.58 14.71
N THR A 120 25.76 -0.32 14.07
CA THR A 120 25.12 -1.28 13.16
C THR A 120 25.71 -1.16 11.75
N SER A 121 26.06 -2.30 11.15
CA SER A 121 26.64 -2.33 9.81
C SER A 121 25.63 -1.92 8.73
N THR A 122 26.04 -1.03 7.83
CA THR A 122 25.25 -0.61 6.65
C THR A 122 25.62 -1.38 5.37
N ARG A 123 26.45 -2.44 5.47
CA ARG A 123 26.96 -3.21 4.32
C ARG A 123 25.85 -3.78 3.43
N ALA A 124 24.68 -4.07 3.98
CA ALA A 124 23.53 -4.56 3.21
C ALA A 124 23.04 -3.56 2.14
N PHE A 125 23.34 -2.27 2.29
CA PHE A 125 22.98 -1.21 1.34
C PHE A 125 24.08 -0.95 0.31
N ASP A 126 25.28 -1.50 0.52
CA ASP A 126 26.40 -1.28 -0.38
C ASP A 126 26.17 -1.94 -1.75
N LYS A 127 25.31 -2.95 -1.86
CA LYS A 127 24.96 -3.49 -3.19
C LYS A 127 24.23 -2.49 -4.10
N TYR A 128 23.74 -1.36 -3.57
CA TYR A 128 22.98 -0.38 -4.33
C TYR A 128 23.85 0.80 -4.81
N ASP A 129 23.57 1.26 -6.03
CA ASP A 129 24.13 2.47 -6.63
C ASP A 129 23.43 3.72 -6.06
N ALA A 130 22.18 3.59 -5.58
CA ALA A 130 21.49 4.63 -4.83
C ALA A 130 20.56 4.06 -3.76
N TYR A 131 20.38 4.79 -2.65
CA TYR A 131 19.45 4.44 -1.56
C TYR A 131 18.98 5.68 -0.79
N VAL A 132 17.82 5.61 -0.12
CA VAL A 132 17.33 6.70 0.74
C VAL A 132 18.08 6.70 2.07
N CYS A 133 18.52 7.87 2.50
CA CYS A 133 19.32 8.05 3.70
C CYS A 133 18.82 9.21 4.57
N ASP A 134 19.42 9.37 5.75
CA ASP A 134 19.30 10.58 6.54
C ASP A 134 20.29 11.66 6.08
N TYR A 135 20.37 12.78 6.82
CA TYR A 135 21.33 13.85 6.55
C TYR A 135 22.79 13.43 6.73
N GLU A 136 23.04 12.32 7.44
CA GLU A 136 24.38 11.79 7.66
C GLU A 136 24.83 10.82 6.55
N GLY A 137 23.95 10.49 5.61
CA GLY A 137 24.22 9.52 4.55
C GLY A 137 24.03 8.06 5.01
N LEU A 138 23.54 7.84 6.23
CA LEU A 138 23.19 6.52 6.74
C LEU A 138 21.78 6.14 6.26
N PRO A 139 21.51 4.86 5.94
CA PRO A 139 20.14 4.41 5.68
C PRO A 139 19.21 4.78 6.83
N LEU A 140 17.92 4.93 6.55
CA LEU A 140 16.95 5.33 7.57
C LEU A 140 16.88 4.29 8.70
N TRP A 141 16.86 4.74 9.96
CA TRP A 141 16.86 3.85 11.12
C TRP A 141 15.47 3.69 11.74
N CYS A 142 15.20 2.53 12.35
CA CYS A 142 14.05 2.31 13.22
C CYS A 142 14.49 1.99 14.63
N ASP A 143 14.28 2.91 15.58
CA ASP A 143 14.64 2.69 16.98
C ASP A 143 13.89 1.50 17.60
N LYS A 144 12.61 1.34 17.27
CA LYS A 144 11.78 0.25 17.81
C LYS A 144 12.20 -1.14 17.33
N CYS A 145 12.77 -1.24 16.13
CA CYS A 145 13.20 -2.52 15.54
C CYS A 145 14.72 -2.71 15.59
N HIS A 146 15.46 -1.70 16.07
CA HIS A 146 16.92 -1.65 16.08
C HIS A 146 17.55 -2.05 14.74
N ALA A 147 16.96 -1.58 13.64
CA ALA A 147 17.36 -1.98 12.30
C ALA A 147 17.28 -0.82 11.30
N PHE A 148 18.18 -0.83 10.32
CA PHE A 148 18.08 0.01 9.15
C PHE A 148 16.92 -0.43 8.25
N LYS A 149 16.11 0.54 7.87
CA LYS A 149 14.95 0.41 7.00
C LYS A 149 15.42 0.34 5.56
N PRO A 150 15.08 -0.73 4.82
CA PRO A 150 15.10 -0.68 3.37
C PRO A 150 14.24 0.49 2.86
N ASP A 151 14.47 0.94 1.62
CA ASP A 151 13.66 2.01 1.02
C ASP A 151 12.16 1.67 1.13
N ARG A 152 11.31 2.69 1.27
CA ARG A 152 9.84 2.57 1.36
C ARG A 152 9.33 1.68 2.51
N THR A 153 10.16 1.43 3.52
CA THR A 153 9.79 0.63 4.70
C THR A 153 9.29 1.53 5.83
N HIS A 154 8.15 1.15 6.42
CA HIS A 154 7.58 1.88 7.56
C HIS A 154 7.36 0.93 8.74
N HIS A 155 7.37 1.47 9.96
CA HIS A 155 7.10 0.70 11.18
C HIS A 155 5.59 0.65 11.41
N CYS A 156 5.01 -0.54 11.35
CA CYS A 156 3.60 -0.78 11.67
C CYS A 156 3.47 -0.94 13.20
N LYS A 157 2.69 -0.07 13.83
CA LYS A 157 2.49 -0.06 15.28
C LYS A 157 1.79 -1.35 15.72
N GLU A 158 0.78 -1.78 14.97
CA GLU A 158 -0.09 -2.93 15.22
C GLU A 158 0.69 -4.25 15.19
N LEU A 159 1.65 -4.37 14.26
CA LEU A 159 2.53 -5.53 14.16
C LEU A 159 3.78 -5.42 15.06
N GLY A 160 4.13 -4.21 15.53
CA GLY A 160 5.39 -3.96 16.25
C GLY A 160 6.65 -4.19 15.39
N ARG A 161 6.52 -4.12 14.06
CA ARG A 161 7.56 -4.50 13.10
C ARG A 161 7.62 -3.53 11.93
N CYS A 162 8.81 -3.38 11.36
CA CYS A 162 8.99 -2.73 10.07
C CYS A 162 8.47 -3.61 8.93
N VAL A 163 7.74 -3.02 7.99
CA VAL A 163 7.10 -3.68 6.85
C VAL A 163 7.58 -3.00 5.56
N ARG A 164 8.03 -3.80 4.59
CA ARG A 164 8.54 -3.31 3.30
C ARG A 164 7.39 -2.82 2.42
N LYS A 165 7.58 -1.67 1.75
CA LYS A 165 6.56 -1.01 0.90
C LYS A 165 5.19 -0.98 1.58
N MET A 166 5.18 -0.60 2.87
CA MET A 166 3.97 -0.61 3.69
C MET A 166 2.95 0.37 3.14
N ASP A 167 1.75 -0.11 2.85
CA ASP A 167 0.64 0.76 2.47
C ASP A 167 -0.16 1.19 3.70
N HIS A 168 -0.77 0.24 4.40
CA HIS A 168 -1.49 0.47 5.65
C HIS A 168 -1.79 -0.85 6.35
N TYR A 169 -2.16 -0.78 7.64
CA TYR A 169 -2.75 -1.90 8.34
C TYR A 169 -4.27 -1.83 8.21
N CYS A 170 -4.90 -2.88 7.70
CA CYS A 170 -6.33 -2.96 7.44
C CYS A 170 -6.97 -4.11 8.22
N PRO A 171 -7.70 -3.83 9.31
CA PRO A 171 -8.39 -4.87 10.05
C PRO A 171 -9.41 -5.64 9.19
N TRP A 172 -10.12 -4.94 8.29
CA TRP A 172 -11.10 -5.53 7.36
C TRP A 172 -10.46 -6.54 6.40
N ALA A 173 -9.29 -6.22 5.85
CA ALA A 173 -8.54 -7.14 5.00
C ALA A 173 -7.87 -8.29 5.75
N GLY A 174 -7.93 -8.30 7.08
CA GLY A 174 -7.31 -9.31 7.92
C GLY A 174 -5.87 -9.03 8.34
N GLY A 175 -5.34 -7.82 8.08
CA GLY A 175 -4.00 -7.42 8.51
C GLY A 175 -3.30 -6.43 7.57
N ILE A 176 -2.02 -6.67 7.31
CA ILE A 176 -1.13 -5.70 6.67
C ILE A 176 -1.24 -5.66 5.15
N ILE A 177 -1.38 -4.47 4.58
CA ILE A 177 -1.28 -4.19 3.15
C ILE A 177 0.10 -3.64 2.84
N ALA A 178 0.85 -4.36 2.03
CA ALA A 178 2.27 -4.15 1.76
C ALA A 178 2.65 -4.72 0.38
N GLU A 179 3.94 -4.77 0.05
CA GLU A 179 4.48 -5.18 -1.27
C GLU A 179 3.81 -6.43 -1.88
N SER A 180 3.70 -7.51 -1.11
CA SER A 180 3.15 -8.80 -1.57
C SER A 180 1.62 -8.88 -1.50
N THR A 181 1.00 -8.12 -0.58
CA THR A 181 -0.45 -8.14 -0.36
C THR A 181 -1.19 -7.05 -1.14
N TYR A 182 -0.50 -6.10 -1.78
CA TYR A 182 -1.13 -4.97 -2.47
C TYR A 182 -1.98 -5.40 -3.67
N LYS A 183 -1.45 -6.32 -4.50
CA LYS A 183 -2.18 -6.91 -5.64
C LYS A 183 -3.44 -7.69 -5.22
N PRO A 184 -3.36 -8.70 -4.33
CA PRO A 184 -4.56 -9.41 -3.91
C PRO A 184 -5.54 -8.50 -3.16
N PHE A 185 -5.07 -7.45 -2.48
CA PHE A 185 -5.94 -6.43 -1.89
C PHE A 185 -6.74 -5.66 -2.93
N LEU A 186 -6.10 -5.14 -3.99
CA LEU A 186 -6.81 -4.46 -5.09
C LEU A 186 -7.83 -5.38 -5.75
N GLN A 187 -7.47 -6.65 -6.01
CA GLN A 187 -8.39 -7.64 -6.56
C GLN A 187 -9.59 -7.87 -5.62
N PHE A 188 -9.35 -8.05 -4.32
CA PHE A 188 -10.41 -8.20 -3.32
C PHE A 188 -11.40 -7.02 -3.34
N VAL A 189 -10.92 -5.78 -3.24
CA VAL A 189 -11.83 -4.62 -3.21
C VAL A 189 -12.52 -4.38 -4.55
N PHE A 190 -11.86 -4.67 -5.67
CA PHE A 190 -12.46 -4.56 -7.00
C PHE A 190 -13.60 -5.57 -7.21
N PHE A 191 -13.36 -6.86 -6.94
CA PHE A 191 -14.41 -7.87 -7.05
C PHE A 191 -15.48 -7.71 -5.95
N GLY A 192 -15.11 -7.17 -4.80
CA GLY A 192 -16.03 -6.76 -3.73
C GLY A 192 -17.02 -5.70 -4.22
N ALA A 193 -16.55 -4.69 -4.94
CA ALA A 193 -17.39 -3.66 -5.54
C ALA A 193 -18.36 -4.25 -6.57
N LEU A 194 -17.90 -5.16 -7.43
CA LEU A 194 -18.77 -5.82 -8.42
C LEU A 194 -19.84 -6.69 -7.76
N TYR A 195 -19.47 -7.49 -6.77
CA TYR A 195 -20.40 -8.35 -6.03
C TYR A 195 -21.46 -7.53 -5.28
N THR A 196 -21.05 -6.49 -4.55
CA THR A 196 -21.96 -5.65 -3.78
C THR A 196 -22.84 -4.76 -4.65
N ALA A 197 -22.34 -4.27 -5.79
CA ALA A 197 -23.15 -3.59 -6.81
C ALA A 197 -24.24 -4.53 -7.38
N TYR A 198 -23.86 -5.78 -7.69
CA TYR A 198 -24.81 -6.77 -8.18
C TYR A 198 -25.93 -7.04 -7.14
N VAL A 199 -25.56 -7.29 -5.88
CA VAL A 199 -26.53 -7.49 -4.80
C VAL A 199 -27.43 -6.26 -4.63
N TRP A 200 -26.84 -5.06 -4.61
CA TRP A 200 -27.60 -3.82 -4.49
C TRP A 200 -28.66 -3.72 -5.59
N ILE A 201 -28.25 -3.84 -6.86
CA ILE A 201 -29.15 -3.68 -8.01
C ILE A 201 -30.28 -4.72 -7.95
N VAL A 202 -29.96 -5.99 -7.72
CA VAL A 202 -30.96 -7.07 -7.66
C VAL A 202 -31.93 -6.85 -6.50
N VAL A 203 -31.43 -6.63 -5.29
CA VAL A 203 -32.29 -6.44 -4.12
C VAL A 203 -33.16 -5.19 -4.27
N ALA A 204 -32.63 -4.08 -4.79
CA ALA A 204 -33.39 -2.86 -5.01
C ALA A 204 -34.55 -3.07 -5.99
N ILE A 205 -34.29 -3.71 -7.13
CA ILE A 205 -35.32 -3.97 -8.17
C ILE A 205 -36.44 -4.84 -7.58
N PHE A 206 -36.11 -5.96 -6.95
CA PHE A 206 -37.13 -6.90 -6.48
C PHE A 206 -37.79 -6.47 -5.17
N LEU A 207 -37.11 -5.67 -4.33
CA LEU A 207 -37.74 -5.00 -3.20
C LEU A 207 -38.78 -4.00 -3.70
N SER A 208 -38.46 -3.20 -4.74
CA SER A 208 -39.41 -2.27 -5.35
C SER A 208 -40.61 -3.01 -5.97
N ASP A 209 -40.39 -4.11 -6.68
CA ASP A 209 -41.45 -4.98 -7.22
C ASP A 209 -42.33 -5.58 -6.12
N ARG A 210 -41.74 -6.00 -5.00
CA ARG A 210 -42.50 -6.53 -3.87
C ARG A 210 -43.33 -5.44 -3.19
N ILE A 211 -42.76 -4.25 -3.00
CA ILE A 211 -43.47 -3.11 -2.40
C ILE A 211 -44.64 -2.69 -3.29
N SER A 212 -44.46 -2.62 -4.62
CA SER A 212 -45.53 -2.20 -5.52
C SER A 212 -46.70 -3.20 -5.59
N LYS A 213 -46.42 -4.51 -5.48
CA LYS A 213 -47.46 -5.55 -5.52
C LYS A 213 -48.14 -5.81 -4.18
N THR A 214 -47.39 -5.77 -3.09
CA THR A 214 -47.86 -6.26 -1.78
C THR A 214 -47.96 -5.16 -0.71
N GLY A 215 -47.36 -3.98 -0.94
CA GLY A 215 -47.15 -2.97 0.10
C GLY A 215 -46.16 -3.37 1.20
N SER A 216 -45.69 -4.63 1.22
CA SER A 216 -44.83 -5.19 2.26
C SER A 216 -43.38 -4.70 2.14
N ARG A 217 -42.79 -4.36 3.28
CA ARG A 217 -41.42 -3.86 3.43
C ARG A 217 -40.63 -4.77 4.38
N PRO A 218 -40.24 -5.98 3.94
CA PRO A 218 -39.55 -6.94 4.80
C PRO A 218 -38.19 -6.37 5.26
N GLY A 219 -38.01 -6.28 6.58
CA GLY A 219 -36.77 -5.74 7.18
C GLY A 219 -35.51 -6.50 6.75
N THR A 220 -35.63 -7.80 6.45
CA THR A 220 -34.49 -8.61 5.96
C THR A 220 -33.96 -8.14 4.61
N TRP A 221 -34.84 -7.79 3.67
CA TRP A 221 -34.44 -7.30 2.34
C TRP A 221 -33.89 -5.87 2.43
N ILE A 222 -34.50 -5.05 3.29
CA ILE A 222 -34.00 -3.69 3.56
C ILE A 222 -32.60 -3.76 4.17
N GLY A 223 -32.38 -4.65 5.14
CA GLY A 223 -31.06 -4.87 5.74
C GLY A 223 -30.02 -5.30 4.70
N ALA A 224 -30.36 -6.26 3.83
CA ALA A 224 -29.46 -6.69 2.77
C ALA A 224 -29.15 -5.57 1.77
N LEU A 225 -30.14 -4.75 1.41
CA LEU A 225 -29.96 -3.58 0.56
C LEU A 225 -29.01 -2.55 1.20
N VAL A 226 -29.23 -2.20 2.47
CA VAL A 226 -28.38 -1.24 3.20
C VAL A 226 -26.93 -1.74 3.28
N VAL A 227 -26.74 -3.00 3.64
CA VAL A 227 -25.40 -3.62 3.67
C VAL A 227 -24.75 -3.57 2.29
N ALA A 228 -25.47 -3.96 1.23
CA ALA A 228 -24.94 -3.95 -0.13
C ALA A 228 -24.53 -2.54 -0.60
N VAL A 229 -25.35 -1.51 -0.34
CA VAL A 229 -25.06 -0.12 -0.73
C VAL A 229 -23.82 0.40 -0.01
N ILE A 230 -23.75 0.25 1.32
CA ILE A 230 -22.62 0.74 2.13
C ILE A 230 -21.32 0.09 1.67
N PHE A 231 -21.31 -1.23 1.54
CA PHE A 231 -20.11 -1.94 1.10
C PHE A 231 -19.77 -1.67 -0.37
N CYS A 232 -20.75 -1.44 -1.26
CA CYS A 232 -20.49 -1.06 -2.65
C CYS A 232 -19.78 0.28 -2.75
N ILE A 233 -20.25 1.30 -2.03
CA ILE A 233 -19.59 2.63 -2.03
C ILE A 233 -18.19 2.52 -1.46
N PHE A 234 -18.04 1.82 -0.33
CA PHE A 234 -16.76 1.66 0.35
C PHE A 234 -15.72 0.91 -0.52
N THR A 235 -16.09 -0.26 -1.03
CA THR A 235 -15.18 -1.09 -1.85
C THR A 235 -14.85 -0.43 -3.18
N PHE A 236 -15.82 0.24 -3.84
CA PHE A 236 -15.56 0.99 -5.06
C PHE A 236 -14.57 2.13 -4.83
N THR A 237 -14.78 2.93 -3.78
CA THR A 237 -13.88 4.05 -3.45
C THR A 237 -12.48 3.54 -3.12
N MET A 238 -12.38 2.46 -2.34
CA MET A 238 -11.10 1.82 -2.02
C MET A 238 -10.40 1.25 -3.26
N ALA A 239 -11.13 0.63 -4.19
CA ALA A 239 -10.57 0.11 -5.43
C ALA A 239 -10.01 1.23 -6.31
N CYS A 240 -10.76 2.33 -6.45
CA CYS A 240 -10.31 3.51 -7.20
C CYS A 240 -9.07 4.15 -6.57
N MET A 241 -9.08 4.39 -5.26
CA MET A 241 -7.94 4.98 -4.54
C MET A 241 -6.70 4.09 -4.61
N THR A 242 -6.86 2.79 -4.37
CA THR A 242 -5.76 1.80 -4.43
C THR A 242 -5.20 1.71 -5.84
N GLY A 243 -6.06 1.62 -6.86
CA GLY A 243 -5.65 1.58 -8.26
C GLY A 243 -4.90 2.86 -8.67
N TRP A 244 -5.39 4.03 -8.24
CA TRP A 244 -4.70 5.30 -8.47
C TRP A 244 -3.32 5.32 -7.82
N ASN A 245 -3.23 4.97 -6.54
CA ASN A 245 -1.96 4.92 -5.80
C ASN A 245 -0.95 3.96 -6.44
N MET A 246 -1.39 2.79 -6.91
CA MET A 246 -0.55 1.88 -7.68
C MET A 246 -0.02 2.53 -8.97
N MET A 247 -0.88 3.20 -9.75
CA MET A 247 -0.46 3.84 -11.01
C MET A 247 0.58 4.92 -10.79
N ILE A 248 0.41 5.77 -9.77
CA ILE A 248 1.42 6.81 -9.44
C ILE A 248 2.59 6.27 -8.59
N ASN A 249 2.61 4.96 -8.32
CA ASN A 249 3.58 4.27 -7.48
C ASN A 249 3.73 4.85 -6.06
N PHE A 250 2.65 5.37 -5.48
CA PHE A 250 2.58 5.79 -4.08
C PHE A 250 1.98 4.68 -3.21
N THR A 251 2.45 4.60 -1.97
CA THR A 251 1.71 3.97 -0.87
C THR A 251 0.87 5.01 -0.12
N SER A 252 -0.14 4.58 0.62
CA SER A 252 -0.96 5.44 1.47
C SER A 252 -0.14 6.14 2.57
N VAL A 253 0.86 5.46 3.15
CA VAL A 253 1.78 6.07 4.13
C VAL A 253 2.61 7.18 3.48
N GLU A 254 3.19 6.92 2.30
CA GLU A 254 3.92 7.95 1.54
C GLU A 254 3.00 9.09 1.11
N ALA A 255 1.73 8.80 0.81
CA ALA A 255 0.74 9.80 0.44
C ALA A 255 0.43 10.76 1.59
N ILE A 256 0.39 10.28 2.84
CA ILE A 256 0.24 11.13 4.03
C ILE A 256 1.49 11.98 4.26
N GLN A 257 2.65 11.47 3.87
CA GLN A 257 3.94 12.19 3.92
C GLN A 257 4.18 13.08 2.68
N ARG A 258 3.15 13.32 1.85
CA ARG A 258 3.25 14.18 0.66
C ARG A 258 3.74 15.58 1.03
N GLY A 259 4.69 16.08 0.24
CA GLY A 259 5.40 17.33 0.52
C GLY A 259 6.70 17.12 1.28
N GLY A 260 6.97 15.91 1.79
CA GLY A 260 8.27 15.54 2.34
C GLY A 260 9.38 15.56 1.30
N VAL A 261 10.60 15.77 1.77
CA VAL A 261 11.83 15.69 0.98
C VAL A 261 12.55 14.37 1.28
N HIS A 262 13.24 13.83 0.29
CA HIS A 262 14.02 12.60 0.42
C HIS A 262 15.50 12.91 0.22
N ASN A 263 16.34 12.46 1.14
CA ASN A 263 17.79 12.49 0.96
C ASN A 263 18.20 11.16 0.31
N ILE A 264 18.92 11.24 -0.81
CA ILE A 264 19.30 10.09 -1.62
C ILE A 264 20.82 10.08 -1.72
N ALA A 265 21.44 8.99 -1.25
CA ALA A 265 22.86 8.74 -1.42
C ALA A 265 23.10 8.11 -2.79
N LEU A 266 23.90 8.75 -3.64
CA LEU A 266 24.25 8.34 -4.99
C LEU A 266 25.72 7.92 -5.03
N LEU A 267 26.00 6.71 -5.51
CA LEU A 267 27.35 6.14 -5.58
C LEU A 267 28.17 6.82 -6.69
N VAL A 268 29.36 7.26 -6.32
CA VAL A 268 30.37 7.73 -7.27
C VAL A 268 31.12 6.51 -7.84
N SER A 269 31.01 6.29 -9.15
CA SER A 269 31.64 5.17 -9.87
C SER A 269 33.11 5.44 -10.20
N SER A 270 33.38 6.65 -10.69
CA SER A 270 34.73 7.12 -10.98
C SER A 270 34.85 8.61 -10.66
N SER A 271 36.03 9.04 -10.22
CA SER A 271 36.39 10.46 -10.23
C SER A 271 37.87 10.63 -10.50
N SER A 272 38.24 11.61 -11.33
CA SER A 272 39.65 11.91 -11.66
C SER A 272 40.34 12.80 -10.63
N ARG A 273 39.58 13.38 -9.67
CA ARG A 273 40.03 14.10 -8.47
C ARG A 273 39.04 13.94 -7.31
N PRO A 274 39.44 14.16 -6.04
CA PRO A 274 38.49 14.18 -4.93
C PRO A 274 37.45 15.31 -5.16
N PRO A 275 36.16 15.03 -4.95
CA PRO A 275 35.09 16.01 -5.15
C PRO A 275 35.29 17.25 -4.27
N PRO A 276 34.80 18.42 -4.70
CA PRO A 276 34.81 19.60 -3.85
C PRO A 276 34.06 19.33 -2.54
N LEU A 277 34.58 19.85 -1.43
CA LEU A 277 33.85 19.90 -0.16
C LEU A 277 32.53 20.67 -0.37
N PRO A 278 31.44 20.29 0.31
CA PRO A 278 30.16 20.98 0.17
C PRO A 278 30.36 22.46 0.49
N THR A 279 30.06 23.32 -0.47
CA THR A 279 29.94 24.75 -0.21
C THR A 279 28.70 24.96 0.66
N THR A 280 28.86 25.75 1.72
CA THR A 280 27.77 26.29 2.55
C THR A 280 26.66 26.79 1.62
N PRO A 281 25.37 26.49 1.86
CA PRO A 281 24.30 26.98 1.01
C PRO A 281 24.44 28.51 0.86
N PRO A 282 24.43 29.04 -0.37
CA PRO A 282 24.57 30.48 -0.56
C PRO A 282 23.39 31.17 0.14
N THR A 283 23.70 32.15 0.99
CA THR A 283 22.72 33.07 1.53
C THR A 283 21.92 33.66 0.36
N PRO A 284 20.58 33.65 0.37
CA PRO A 284 19.80 34.07 -0.77
C PRO A 284 20.08 35.55 -1.05
N LYS A 285 20.86 35.81 -2.11
CA LYS A 285 21.01 37.16 -2.65
C LYS A 285 19.69 37.54 -3.30
N ARG A 286 18.87 38.25 -2.55
CA ARG A 286 17.73 38.98 -3.08
C ARG A 286 18.26 40.02 -4.07
N ASN A 287 18.13 39.76 -5.37
CA ASN A 287 17.93 40.81 -6.37
C ASN A 287 17.32 40.32 -7.68
N SER A 288 16.22 40.99 -8.02
CA SER A 288 15.67 41.34 -9.34
C SER A 288 15.65 40.29 -10.46
N ARG A 289 14.43 39.76 -10.69
CA ARG A 289 13.80 39.40 -11.97
C ARG A 289 14.74 39.13 -13.15
N THR A 290 14.86 37.86 -13.56
CA THR A 290 14.93 37.43 -14.98
C THR A 290 14.88 35.90 -15.10
N SER A 291 13.90 35.39 -15.86
CA SER A 291 13.66 33.98 -16.27
C SER A 291 13.45 32.94 -15.15
N GLU A 292 12.54 32.01 -15.38
CA GLU A 292 12.35 30.79 -14.58
C GLU A 292 13.61 29.90 -14.68
N GLN A 293 14.69 30.26 -13.96
CA GLN A 293 15.78 29.32 -13.72
C GLN A 293 15.32 28.38 -12.60
N GLU A 294 15.01 27.13 -12.96
CA GLU A 294 14.72 26.08 -11.99
C GLU A 294 15.85 26.00 -10.96
N GLU A 295 15.51 26.16 -9.68
CA GLU A 295 16.48 26.08 -8.58
C GLU A 295 17.14 24.69 -8.58
N PRO A 296 18.47 24.58 -8.46
CA PRO A 296 19.16 23.29 -8.51
C PRO A 296 18.84 22.42 -7.29
N TRP A 297 18.88 21.10 -7.44
CA TRP A 297 18.73 20.20 -6.28
C TRP A 297 19.90 20.36 -5.31
N PRO A 298 19.63 20.51 -3.99
CA PRO A 298 20.67 20.71 -3.00
C PRO A 298 21.54 19.46 -2.82
N VAL A 299 22.86 19.67 -2.84
CA VAL A 299 23.86 18.68 -2.44
C VAL A 299 24.14 18.88 -0.95
N LEU A 300 23.81 17.88 -0.14
CA LEU A 300 23.92 17.97 1.31
C LEU A 300 25.33 17.67 1.79
N ARG A 301 25.93 16.59 1.27
CA ARG A 301 27.28 16.17 1.64
C ARG A 301 27.84 15.12 0.70
N THR A 302 29.15 14.94 0.77
CA THR A 302 29.85 13.79 0.20
C THR A 302 30.52 13.03 1.33
N PHE A 303 30.52 11.70 1.27
CA PHE A 303 31.19 10.86 2.27
C PHE A 303 31.77 9.61 1.64
N GLU A 304 32.74 9.02 2.33
CA GLU A 304 33.36 7.76 1.97
C GLU A 304 33.13 6.74 3.08
N LYS A 305 32.64 5.56 2.72
CA LYS A 305 32.49 4.45 3.68
C LYS A 305 33.84 3.76 3.89
N ALA A 306 33.98 3.04 5.00
CA ALA A 306 35.15 2.21 5.28
C ALA A 306 35.45 1.16 4.18
N SER A 307 34.47 0.82 3.34
CA SER A 307 34.65 -0.02 2.16
C SER A 307 35.35 0.68 0.98
N GLY A 308 35.73 1.96 1.11
CA GLY A 308 36.29 2.79 0.04
C GLY A 308 35.26 3.34 -0.94
N ARG A 309 33.96 3.09 -0.69
CA ARG A 309 32.87 3.51 -1.57
C ARG A 309 32.43 4.92 -1.22
N ARG A 310 32.47 5.79 -2.22
CA ARG A 310 32.16 7.22 -2.10
C ARG A 310 30.74 7.51 -2.57
N TYR A 311 30.04 8.34 -1.81
CA TYR A 311 28.65 8.69 -2.05
C TYR A 311 28.47 10.21 -1.95
N VAL A 312 27.64 10.75 -2.84
CA VAL A 312 27.09 12.10 -2.70
C VAL A 312 25.63 12.00 -2.25
N VAL A 313 25.27 12.79 -1.25
CA VAL A 313 23.89 12.89 -0.75
C VAL A 313 23.26 14.12 -1.37
N MET A 314 22.19 13.90 -2.14
CA MET A 314 21.36 14.95 -2.71
C MET A 314 19.96 14.88 -2.10
N GLN A 315 19.25 16.01 -2.08
CA GLN A 315 17.88 16.06 -1.55
C GLN A 315 16.89 16.46 -2.63
N THR A 316 15.75 15.76 -2.68
CA THR A 316 14.64 16.10 -3.57
C THR A 316 13.98 17.41 -3.15
N LYS A 317 13.34 18.10 -4.09
CA LYS A 317 12.49 19.25 -3.75
C LYS A 317 11.19 18.78 -3.08
N PRO A 318 10.51 19.67 -2.34
CA PRO A 318 9.18 19.36 -1.81
C PRO A 318 8.23 18.88 -2.91
N PHE A 319 7.41 17.88 -2.59
CA PHE A 319 6.42 17.26 -3.49
C PHE A 319 6.98 16.41 -4.64
N GLU A 320 8.29 16.35 -4.85
CA GLU A 320 8.88 15.43 -5.82
C GLU A 320 8.83 13.98 -5.32
N HIS A 321 8.43 13.05 -6.19
CA HIS A 321 8.28 11.64 -5.85
C HIS A 321 9.40 10.79 -6.46
N PRO A 322 10.31 10.22 -5.64
CA PRO A 322 11.49 9.49 -6.13
C PRO A 322 11.20 8.23 -6.93
N TRP A 323 10.00 7.64 -6.82
CA TRP A 323 9.65 6.35 -7.44
C TRP A 323 8.60 6.47 -8.56
N TYR A 324 8.25 7.68 -8.97
CA TYR A 324 7.29 7.88 -10.05
C TYR A 324 8.00 7.70 -11.40
N THR A 325 7.57 6.72 -12.18
CA THR A 325 8.06 6.45 -13.54
C THR A 325 7.00 6.86 -14.56
N SER A 326 5.96 6.05 -14.71
CA SER A 326 4.76 6.36 -15.49
C SER A 326 3.55 5.63 -14.90
N LEU A 327 2.33 6.06 -15.26
CA LEU A 327 1.10 5.43 -14.76
C LEU A 327 1.04 3.92 -15.04
N MET A 328 1.37 3.50 -16.26
CA MET A 328 1.35 2.09 -16.66
C MET A 328 2.47 1.29 -15.98
N MET A 329 3.65 1.89 -15.81
CA MET A 329 4.76 1.22 -15.14
C MET A 329 4.46 1.03 -13.65
N GLY A 330 3.91 2.05 -12.98
CA GLY A 330 3.43 1.91 -11.59
C GLY A 330 2.36 0.83 -11.45
N TRP A 331 1.43 0.72 -12.40
CA TRP A 331 0.49 -0.39 -12.43
C TRP A 331 1.18 -1.75 -12.55
N LYS A 332 2.09 -1.90 -13.52
CA LYS A 332 2.83 -3.15 -13.77
C LYS A 332 3.76 -3.55 -12.62
N ASP A 333 4.32 -2.58 -11.90
CA ASP A 333 5.16 -2.83 -10.71
C ASP A 333 4.42 -3.66 -9.66
N ASN A 334 3.10 -3.47 -9.57
CA ASN A 334 2.25 -4.11 -8.56
C ASN A 334 1.44 -5.28 -9.15
N MET A 335 0.96 -5.15 -10.39
CA MET A 335 0.04 -6.12 -10.99
C MET A 335 0.73 -7.16 -11.90
N GLY A 336 1.91 -6.84 -12.42
CA GLY A 336 2.67 -7.63 -13.39
C GLY A 336 2.38 -7.25 -14.84
N ASP A 337 3.05 -7.92 -15.78
CA ASP A 337 2.94 -7.61 -17.21
C ASP A 337 1.74 -8.25 -17.93
N SER A 338 1.18 -9.32 -17.36
CA SER A 338 0.08 -10.05 -17.97
C SER A 338 -1.27 -9.50 -17.52
N VAL A 339 -2.08 -9.04 -18.47
CA VAL A 339 -3.44 -8.53 -18.22
C VAL A 339 -4.33 -9.59 -17.56
N ILE A 340 -4.17 -10.86 -17.94
CA ILE A 340 -4.92 -11.97 -17.34
C ILE A 340 -4.59 -12.09 -15.84
N ASP A 341 -3.31 -11.93 -15.48
CA ASP A 341 -2.87 -12.00 -14.09
C ASP A 341 -3.35 -10.79 -13.27
N TRP A 342 -3.84 -9.72 -13.90
CA TRP A 342 -4.42 -8.58 -13.18
C TRP A 342 -5.75 -8.94 -12.54
N PHE A 343 -6.51 -9.85 -13.15
CA PHE A 343 -7.82 -10.27 -12.68
C PHE A 343 -7.79 -11.64 -11.99
N LEU A 344 -6.82 -12.51 -12.31
CA LEU A 344 -6.71 -13.82 -11.68
C LEU A 344 -5.85 -13.77 -10.40
N PRO A 345 -6.38 -14.18 -9.24
CA PRO A 345 -5.67 -14.17 -7.94
C PRO A 345 -4.70 -15.37 -7.76
N ILE A 346 -4.11 -15.87 -8.85
CA ILE A 346 -3.25 -17.06 -8.82
C ILE A 346 -1.81 -16.65 -8.53
N LYS A 347 -1.27 -15.73 -9.34
CA LYS A 347 0.12 -15.29 -9.21
C LYS A 347 0.26 -14.24 -8.12
N GLN A 348 1.36 -14.36 -7.38
CA GLN A 348 1.78 -13.35 -6.42
C GLN A 348 2.01 -12.00 -7.09
N SER A 349 2.02 -10.94 -6.27
CA SER A 349 2.58 -9.65 -6.69
C SER A 349 3.98 -9.90 -7.28
N PRO A 350 4.36 -9.23 -8.38
CA PRO A 350 5.68 -9.42 -8.99
C PRO A 350 6.84 -9.15 -8.03
N CYS A 351 6.59 -8.36 -6.96
CA CYS A 351 7.58 -7.93 -5.96
C CYS A 351 8.93 -7.68 -6.62
N LYS A 352 8.95 -6.66 -7.51
CA LYS A 352 9.99 -6.44 -8.54
C LYS A 352 11.38 -6.79 -8.02
N LYS A 353 12.13 -7.54 -8.82
CA LYS A 353 13.50 -7.96 -8.45
C LYS A 353 14.36 -6.73 -8.19
N ARG A 354 14.93 -6.68 -6.98
CA ARG A 354 15.88 -5.65 -6.56
C ARG A 354 17.03 -5.60 -7.55
N SER A 355 17.42 -4.41 -7.96
CA SER A 355 18.50 -4.21 -8.91
C SER A 355 19.73 -3.64 -8.20
N ARG A 356 20.86 -3.56 -8.93
CA ARG A 356 22.02 -2.82 -8.44
C ARG A 356 21.72 -1.31 -8.34
N GLN A 357 20.82 -0.76 -9.14
CA GLN A 357 20.50 0.68 -9.11
C GLN A 357 19.79 1.11 -7.82
N GLY A 358 19.03 0.21 -7.20
CA GLY A 358 18.26 0.48 -5.99
C GLY A 358 17.36 -0.69 -5.62
N GLU A 359 16.78 -0.61 -4.41
CA GLU A 359 15.83 -1.62 -3.95
C GLU A 359 14.52 -1.56 -4.73
N PHE A 360 14.09 -0.35 -5.10
CA PHE A 360 12.97 -0.09 -6.01
C PHE A 360 13.47 0.67 -7.23
N GLU A 361 12.68 0.64 -8.31
CA GLU A 361 12.99 1.42 -9.50
C GLU A 361 12.85 2.91 -9.20
N TRP A 362 13.89 3.67 -9.56
CA TRP A 362 13.91 5.11 -9.42
C TRP A 362 13.12 5.78 -10.54
N GLY A 363 12.44 6.85 -10.19
CA GLY A 363 11.76 7.75 -11.11
C GLY A 363 12.71 8.74 -11.76
N GLU A 364 12.21 9.44 -12.78
CA GLU A 364 13.00 10.36 -13.61
C GLU A 364 13.66 11.46 -12.78
N VAL A 365 13.00 11.94 -11.72
CA VAL A 365 13.54 12.95 -10.78
C VAL A 365 14.93 12.56 -10.26
N VAL A 366 15.14 11.31 -9.87
CA VAL A 366 16.42 10.86 -9.30
C VAL A 366 17.50 10.79 -10.39
N PHE A 367 17.12 10.43 -11.61
CA PHE A 367 18.02 10.46 -12.76
C PHE A 367 18.35 11.90 -13.17
N ASP A 368 17.39 12.83 -13.13
CA ASP A 368 17.61 14.26 -13.37
C ASP A 368 18.55 14.88 -12.33
N MET A 369 18.36 14.56 -11.05
CA MET A 369 19.26 14.93 -9.96
C MET A 369 20.69 14.47 -10.25
N ALA A 370 20.86 13.19 -10.58
CA ALA A 370 22.17 12.63 -10.90
C ALA A 370 22.79 13.29 -12.15
N ARG A 371 21.99 13.55 -13.19
CA ARG A 371 22.44 14.20 -14.43
C ARG A 371 22.85 15.65 -14.18
N GLN A 372 22.12 16.39 -13.33
CA GLN A 372 22.51 17.74 -12.91
C GLN A 372 23.85 17.71 -12.18
N TYR A 373 24.03 16.78 -11.24
CA TYR A 373 25.28 16.67 -10.50
C TYR A 373 26.49 16.37 -11.39
N GLU A 374 26.37 15.47 -12.38
CA GLU A 374 27.45 15.22 -13.36
C GLU A 374 27.72 16.42 -14.27
N ARG A 375 26.70 17.22 -14.63
CA ARG A 375 26.88 18.45 -15.42
C ARG A 375 27.65 19.51 -14.61
N ASP A 376 27.31 19.64 -13.34
CA ASP A 376 27.94 20.61 -12.44
C ASP A 376 29.35 20.17 -12.01
N ASN A 377 29.66 18.87 -12.09
CA ASN A 377 30.95 18.27 -11.73
C ASN A 377 31.45 17.31 -12.85
N PRO A 378 31.97 17.83 -13.97
CA PRO A 378 32.33 17.04 -15.16
C PRO A 378 33.35 15.93 -14.94
N GLU A 379 34.11 15.99 -13.84
CA GLU A 379 35.11 15.02 -13.41
C GLU A 379 34.55 13.83 -12.61
N ILE A 380 33.27 13.88 -12.24
CA ILE A 380 32.59 12.84 -11.45
C ILE A 380 31.64 12.04 -12.34
N ARG A 381 31.59 10.73 -12.13
CA ARG A 381 30.56 9.85 -12.70
C ARG A 381 29.79 9.13 -11.62
N LEU A 382 28.47 9.08 -11.76
CA LEU A 382 27.57 8.39 -10.85
C LEU A 382 27.18 7.03 -11.42
N ALA A 383 27.31 5.98 -10.60
CA ALA A 383 27.05 4.60 -11.01
C ALA A 383 25.61 4.39 -11.51
N LEU A 384 24.66 5.15 -10.93
CA LEU A 384 23.25 5.11 -11.32
C LEU A 384 23.05 5.41 -12.83
N LEU A 385 23.82 6.34 -13.39
CA LEU A 385 23.73 6.76 -14.78
C LEU A 385 24.51 5.85 -15.75
N GLU A 386 25.61 5.24 -15.30
CA GLU A 386 26.35 4.26 -16.11
C GLU A 386 25.51 3.01 -16.42
N GLY A 387 24.72 2.55 -15.45
CA GLY A 387 23.76 1.46 -15.65
C GLY A 387 22.60 1.80 -16.57
N ALA A 388 22.29 3.09 -16.76
CA ALA A 388 21.26 3.57 -17.69
C ALA A 388 21.82 3.76 -19.11
N ARG A 389 23.08 4.17 -19.25
CA ARG A 389 23.77 4.35 -20.56
C ARG A 389 24.09 3.04 -21.29
N SER A 390 24.03 1.91 -20.60
CA SER A 390 24.36 0.58 -21.12
C SER A 390 23.14 -0.26 -21.54
N ARG A 391 21.93 0.30 -21.45
CA ARG A 391 20.68 -0.25 -21.96
C ARG A 391 20.18 0.61 -23.11
#